data_AF-A0A530HBP0-F1
#
_entry.id   AF-A0A530HBP0-F1
#
_cell.length_a   1.000
_cell.length_b   1.000
_cell.length_c   1.000
_cell.angle_alpha   90.00
_cell.angle_beta   90.00
_cell.angle_gamma   90.00
#
_symmetry.space_group_name_H-M   'P 1'
#
loop_
_entity.id
_entity.type
_entity.pdbx_description
1 polymer ?
#
loop_
_entity_poly.entity_id
_entity_poly.type
_entity_poly.pdbx_seq_one_letter_code
_entity_poly.pdbx_strand_id
1 'polypeptide(L)'
;MALIAIDAIQRHRRALSGSINKIPDTPTAYIVRQLKRPNEVERLRRLYGKQFVLVSAYTAVEERFNRVFERIQRSISTRSSPADVKFQTNKILERDADEDDVNGQHIRDTYHLADVFVDGNTRQDMDRTIDRFIKGFFGKTDVTPTKDEYGMYAAKSASLRSADLSRQVGAAIFSDAGEIITQGCNEVPKAFGGTYWDQEQPDFRDVKLGYDPNEALKKQIVKDLVERLHEAGMLSETCTSLGPVDSIVATLTAKKKDKQGVTKGPLADAAIMDLTEYGRIVHAEMCAICDAARLGRSVKGGTLFCTTFPCHNCTKHILAAGIRRVVYIEPYPKSRVQELHGHEVSLESESADRVGFVPFIGISPFRYRDIFQKGRRKNPDGSASSWLGGAPAPMLDPGLGAYL
;
A
#
# COMPACT_ATOMS: atom_id res chain seq x y z
N MET A 1 16.17 -2.75 -13.67
CA MET A 1 15.45 -3.71 -14.54
C MET A 1 14.54 -3.04 -15.57
N ALA A 2 13.73 -2.05 -15.20
CA ALA A 2 12.76 -1.43 -16.15
C ALA A 2 13.37 -1.01 -17.49
N LEU A 3 14.52 -0.33 -17.51
CA LEU A 3 15.19 0.10 -18.74
C LEU A 3 15.63 -1.07 -19.64
N ILE A 4 16.11 -2.15 -19.03
CA ILE A 4 16.51 -3.37 -19.75
C ILE A 4 15.29 -4.01 -20.41
N ALA A 5 14.16 -4.06 -19.69
CA ALA A 5 12.90 -4.57 -20.24
C ALA A 5 12.41 -3.70 -21.41
N ILE A 6 12.47 -2.37 -21.28
CA ILE A 6 12.09 -1.43 -22.35
C ILE A 6 12.96 -1.65 -23.60
N ASP A 7 14.29 -1.72 -23.45
CA ASP A 7 15.21 -1.98 -24.56
C ASP A 7 14.91 -3.32 -25.24
N ALA A 8 14.68 -4.39 -24.46
CA ALA A 8 14.34 -5.70 -25.00
C ALA A 8 13.02 -5.68 -25.79
N ILE A 9 11.99 -4.98 -25.27
CA ILE A 9 10.71 -4.79 -25.96
C ILE A 9 10.92 -4.03 -27.27
N GLN A 10 11.70 -2.94 -27.26
CA GLN A 10 11.99 -2.14 -28.45
C GLN A 10 12.73 -2.94 -29.52
N ARG A 11 13.76 -3.71 -29.13
CA ARG A 11 14.48 -4.60 -30.05
C ARG A 11 13.56 -5.64 -30.68
N HIS A 12 12.67 -6.25 -29.88
CA HIS A 12 11.70 -7.22 -30.39
C HIS A 12 10.69 -6.57 -31.35
N ARG A 13 10.16 -5.39 -31.03
CA ARG A 13 9.23 -4.65 -31.90
C ARG A 13 9.88 -4.29 -33.23
N ARG A 14 11.13 -3.83 -33.21
CA ARG A 14 11.89 -3.52 -34.42
C ARG A 14 12.12 -4.76 -35.29
N ALA A 15 12.41 -5.91 -34.67
CA ALA A 15 12.55 -7.17 -35.40
C ALA A 15 11.25 -7.60 -36.11
N LEU A 16 10.09 -7.35 -35.50
CA LEU A 16 8.79 -7.70 -36.08
C LEU A 16 8.30 -6.73 -37.16
N SER A 17 8.54 -5.43 -36.98
CA SER A 17 7.91 -4.38 -37.80
C SER A 17 8.88 -3.64 -38.72
N GLY A 18 10.19 -3.93 -38.62
CA GLY A 18 11.26 -3.25 -39.35
C GLY A 18 11.63 -1.86 -38.82
N SER A 19 10.80 -1.26 -37.95
CA SER A 19 11.00 0.09 -37.40
C SER A 19 10.49 0.19 -35.97
N ILE A 20 11.17 0.94 -35.11
CA ILE A 20 10.72 1.17 -33.73
C ILE A 20 9.42 1.99 -33.67
N ASN A 21 9.19 2.82 -34.70
CA ASN A 21 8.03 3.70 -34.84
C ASN A 21 6.82 2.98 -35.46
N LYS A 22 6.88 1.66 -35.70
CA LYS A 22 5.77 0.91 -36.25
C LYS A 22 5.24 -0.08 -35.22
N ILE A 23 3.95 0.02 -34.91
CA ILE A 23 3.27 -0.97 -34.06
C ILE A 23 3.21 -2.28 -34.84
N PRO A 24 3.64 -3.43 -34.26
CA PRO A 24 3.51 -4.72 -34.91
C PRO A 24 2.04 -5.05 -35.26
N ASP A 25 1.81 -5.66 -36.42
CA ASP A 25 0.46 -6.02 -36.88
C ASP A 25 -0.19 -7.10 -35.99
N THR A 26 0.63 -7.91 -35.31
CA THR A 26 0.16 -8.93 -34.37
C THR A 26 0.02 -8.36 -32.95
N PRO A 27 -1.18 -8.43 -32.32
CA PRO A 27 -1.36 -8.07 -30.93
C PRO A 27 -0.42 -8.86 -30.02
N THR A 28 0.45 -8.15 -29.31
CA THR A 28 1.53 -8.76 -28.51
C THR A 28 1.52 -8.20 -27.09
N ALA A 29 1.49 -9.10 -26.10
CA ALA A 29 1.70 -8.75 -24.69
C ALA A 29 3.11 -9.17 -24.26
N TYR A 30 3.80 -8.30 -23.53
CA TYR A 30 5.14 -8.57 -23.00
C TYR A 30 5.05 -8.84 -21.49
N ILE A 31 5.63 -9.95 -21.04
CA ILE A 31 5.66 -10.32 -19.63
C ILE A 31 7.04 -9.97 -19.06
N VAL A 32 7.08 -8.99 -18.18
CA VAL A 32 8.28 -8.66 -17.39
C VAL A 32 8.21 -9.45 -16.09
N ARG A 33 9.15 -10.37 -15.87
CA ARG A 33 9.07 -11.36 -14.79
C ARG A 33 9.01 -10.74 -13.38
N GLN A 34 9.79 -9.70 -13.10
CA GLN A 34 9.84 -9.10 -11.77
C GLN A 34 10.26 -7.63 -11.83
N LEU A 35 9.60 -6.81 -11.00
CA LEU A 35 10.02 -5.45 -10.66
C LEU A 35 10.29 -5.42 -9.16
N LYS A 36 11.34 -4.70 -8.76
CA LYS A 36 11.87 -4.74 -7.39
C LYS A 36 11.87 -3.37 -6.71
N ARG A 37 11.57 -2.30 -7.44
CA ARG A 37 11.54 -0.94 -6.91
C ARG A 37 10.32 -0.15 -7.40
N PRO A 38 9.76 0.75 -6.57
CA PRO A 38 8.71 1.69 -6.98
C PRO A 38 9.08 2.51 -8.22
N ASN A 39 10.32 3.00 -8.31
CA ASN A 39 10.81 3.79 -9.45
C ASN A 39 10.76 3.03 -10.78
N GLU A 40 10.83 1.70 -10.77
CA GLU A 40 10.71 0.87 -11.97
C GLU A 40 9.26 0.85 -12.47
N VAL A 41 8.32 0.70 -11.54
CA VAL A 41 6.88 0.76 -11.80
C VAL A 41 6.49 2.14 -12.32
N GLU A 42 6.94 3.20 -11.64
CA GLU A 42 6.70 4.58 -12.09
C GLU A 42 7.20 4.82 -13.50
N ARG A 43 8.41 4.36 -13.83
CA ARG A 43 8.99 4.55 -15.16
C ARG A 43 8.17 3.83 -16.24
N LEU A 44 7.74 2.59 -15.99
CA LEU A 44 6.90 1.84 -16.92
C LEU A 44 5.51 2.46 -17.06
N ARG A 45 4.91 2.95 -15.97
CA ARG A 45 3.64 3.70 -16.00
C ARG A 45 3.75 5.01 -16.78
N ARG A 46 4.85 5.75 -16.63
CA ARG A 46 5.08 6.98 -17.41
C ARG A 46 5.22 6.70 -18.90
N LEU A 47 5.84 5.58 -19.28
CA LEU A 47 6.10 5.24 -20.68
C LEU A 47 4.89 4.60 -21.38
N TYR A 48 4.25 3.63 -20.74
CA TYR A 48 3.18 2.81 -21.34
C TYR A 48 1.77 3.20 -20.86
N GLY A 49 1.66 4.16 -19.94
CA GLY A 49 0.39 4.61 -19.39
C GLY A 49 -0.43 3.45 -18.82
N LYS A 50 -1.71 3.40 -19.19
CA LYS A 50 -2.64 2.35 -18.75
C LYS A 50 -2.39 0.99 -19.39
N GLN A 51 -1.54 0.90 -20.43
CA GLN A 51 -1.19 -0.37 -21.09
C GLN A 51 -0.25 -1.21 -20.22
N PHE A 52 0.52 -0.57 -19.34
CA PHE A 52 1.27 -1.29 -18.34
C PHE A 52 0.33 -1.79 -17.23
N VAL A 53 0.45 -3.07 -16.92
CA VAL A 53 -0.30 -3.76 -15.87
C VAL A 53 0.70 -4.42 -14.92
N LEU A 54 0.66 -4.01 -13.65
CA LEU A 54 1.42 -4.60 -12.57
C LEU A 54 0.58 -5.64 -11.84
N VAL A 55 1.08 -6.87 -11.81
CA VAL A 55 0.48 -8.01 -11.09
C VAL A 55 1.33 -8.29 -9.85
N SER A 56 0.72 -8.22 -8.66
CA SER A 56 1.38 -8.56 -7.40
C SER A 56 0.81 -9.84 -6.83
N ALA A 57 1.65 -10.85 -6.61
CA ALA A 57 1.25 -12.10 -5.99
C ALA A 57 1.49 -12.06 -4.48
N TYR A 58 0.44 -12.29 -3.70
CA TYR A 58 0.48 -12.41 -2.25
C TYR A 58 0.76 -13.86 -1.83
N THR A 59 1.51 -14.04 -0.74
CA THR A 59 1.61 -15.33 -0.04
C THR A 59 1.89 -15.00 1.42
N ALA A 60 1.21 -15.68 2.35
CA ALA A 60 1.43 -15.50 3.78
C ALA A 60 2.92 -15.62 4.13
N VAL A 61 3.37 -14.91 5.16
CA VAL A 61 4.80 -14.83 5.53
C VAL A 61 5.36 -16.22 5.84
N GLU A 62 4.63 -17.03 6.61
CA GLU A 62 5.02 -18.39 6.97
C GLU A 62 5.19 -19.27 5.73
N GLU A 63 4.24 -19.22 4.79
CA GLU A 63 4.30 -20.04 3.59
C GLU A 63 5.34 -19.58 2.59
N ARG A 64 5.59 -18.27 2.56
CA ARG A 64 6.71 -17.72 1.81
C ARG A 64 8.03 -18.19 2.39
N PHE A 65 8.18 -18.17 3.71
CA PHE A 65 9.35 -18.70 4.40
C PHE A 65 9.56 -20.18 4.09
N ASN A 66 8.53 -21.01 4.27
CA ASN A 66 8.59 -22.45 4.02
C ASN A 66 9.00 -22.77 2.57
N ARG A 67 8.42 -22.07 1.58
CA ARG A 67 8.79 -22.25 0.16
C ARG A 67 10.23 -21.89 -0.15
N VAL A 68 10.74 -20.78 0.42
CA VAL A 68 12.13 -20.36 0.21
C VAL A 68 13.07 -21.31 0.95
N PHE A 69 12.74 -21.68 2.18
CA PHE A 69 13.49 -22.64 2.99
C PHE A 69 13.67 -23.97 2.26
N GLU A 70 12.59 -24.58 1.75
CA GLU A 70 12.65 -25.83 0.99
C GLU A 70 13.52 -25.72 -0.27
N ARG A 71 13.43 -24.59 -0.99
CA ARG A 71 14.25 -24.36 -2.19
C ARG A 71 15.74 -24.26 -1.85
N ILE A 72 16.09 -23.51 -0.81
CA ILE A 72 17.47 -23.39 -0.35
C ILE A 72 17.97 -24.76 0.12
N GLN A 73 17.18 -25.47 0.93
CA GLN A 73 17.55 -26.79 1.44
C GLN A 73 17.88 -27.79 0.31
N ARG A 74 17.15 -27.73 -0.82
CA ARG A 74 17.45 -28.57 -2.01
C ARG A 74 18.68 -28.13 -2.80
N SER A 75 19.10 -26.87 -2.68
CA SER A 75 20.21 -26.29 -3.47
C SER A 75 21.54 -26.22 -2.73
N ILE A 76 21.56 -26.32 -1.40
CA ILE A 76 22.79 -26.25 -0.59
C ILE A 76 23.35 -27.63 -0.26
N SER A 77 24.60 -27.65 0.24
CA SER A 77 25.28 -28.87 0.68
C SER A 77 24.51 -29.57 1.79
N THR A 78 24.51 -30.91 1.77
CA THR A 78 23.94 -31.77 2.83
C THR A 78 24.63 -31.61 4.19
N ARG A 79 25.77 -30.91 4.24
CA ARG A 79 26.49 -30.59 5.48
C ARG A 79 25.98 -29.33 6.19
N SER A 80 25.13 -28.54 5.55
CA SER A 80 24.56 -27.33 6.17
C SER A 80 23.54 -27.71 7.24
N SER A 81 23.61 -27.06 8.41
CA SER A 81 22.64 -27.30 9.47
C SER A 81 21.29 -26.66 9.13
N PRO A 82 20.16 -27.15 9.70
CA PRO A 82 18.86 -26.49 9.57
C PRO A 82 18.87 -25.01 10.02
N ALA A 83 19.71 -24.68 11.00
CA ALA A 83 19.89 -23.31 11.47
C ALA A 83 20.52 -22.42 10.38
N ASP A 84 21.50 -22.95 9.64
CA ASP A 84 22.13 -22.23 8.53
C ASP A 84 21.12 -21.96 7.41
N VAL A 85 20.28 -22.96 7.07
CA VAL A 85 19.23 -22.81 6.05
C VAL A 85 18.23 -21.73 6.47
N LYS A 86 17.82 -21.74 7.74
CA LYS A 86 16.91 -20.74 8.31
C LYS A 86 17.51 -19.34 8.26
N PHE A 87 18.77 -19.18 8.66
CA PHE A 87 19.47 -17.90 8.60
C PHE A 87 19.54 -17.36 7.16
N GLN A 88 19.94 -18.20 6.19
CA GLN A 88 19.98 -17.80 4.78
C GLN A 88 18.60 -17.46 4.23
N THR A 89 17.57 -18.21 4.64
CA THR A 89 16.18 -17.94 4.25
C THR A 89 15.75 -16.54 4.71
N ASN A 90 15.93 -16.22 6.00
CA ASN A 90 15.62 -14.91 6.55
C ASN A 90 16.39 -13.80 5.84
N LYS A 91 17.69 -13.98 5.64
CA LYS A 91 18.53 -13.01 4.94
C LYS A 91 18.02 -12.69 3.53
N ILE A 92 17.56 -13.70 2.78
CA ILE A 92 16.99 -13.50 1.44
C ILE A 92 15.66 -12.74 1.53
N LEU A 93 14.78 -13.11 2.46
CA LEU A 93 13.48 -12.46 2.62
C LEU A 93 13.61 -11.00 3.06
N GLU A 94 14.51 -10.71 3.98
CA GLU A 94 14.81 -9.35 4.46
C GLU A 94 15.38 -8.49 3.32
N ARG A 95 16.38 -9.01 2.60
CA ARG A 95 16.96 -8.34 1.43
C ARG A 95 15.91 -8.06 0.36
N ASP A 96 15.04 -9.03 0.08
CA ASP A 96 14.01 -8.85 -0.95
C ASP A 96 12.94 -7.83 -0.51
N ALA A 97 12.60 -7.78 0.77
CA ALA A 97 11.58 -6.88 1.31
C ALA A 97 12.01 -5.41 1.28
N ASP A 98 13.17 -5.08 1.86
CA ASP A 98 13.67 -3.71 2.04
C ASP A 98 15.19 -3.68 2.33
N GLU A 99 16.01 -3.69 1.28
CA GLU A 99 17.47 -3.69 1.36
C GLU A 99 18.01 -2.27 1.57
N ASP A 100 18.88 -2.11 2.58
CA ASP A 100 19.58 -0.85 2.89
C ASP A 100 20.76 -0.60 1.93
N ASP A 101 20.44 -0.53 0.63
CA ASP A 101 21.36 -0.17 -0.44
C ASP A 101 20.65 0.73 -1.46
N VAL A 102 21.37 1.73 -1.98
CA VAL A 102 20.85 2.69 -2.97
C VAL A 102 20.24 1.98 -4.19
N ASN A 103 20.81 0.83 -4.57
CA ASN A 103 20.42 -0.01 -5.70
C ASN A 103 19.85 -1.40 -5.30
N GLY A 104 19.73 -1.71 -4.01
CA GLY A 104 19.07 -2.90 -3.44
C GLY A 104 17.59 -3.14 -3.80
N GLN A 105 16.86 -3.96 -3.07
CA GLN A 105 15.46 -4.29 -3.39
C GLN A 105 14.46 -3.67 -2.41
N HIS A 106 13.31 -3.24 -2.93
CA HIS A 106 12.19 -2.72 -2.11
C HIS A 106 10.88 -3.35 -2.60
N ILE A 107 10.79 -4.68 -2.58
CA ILE A 107 9.61 -5.40 -3.10
C ILE A 107 8.37 -5.07 -2.27
N ARG A 108 8.51 -4.87 -0.96
CA ARG A 108 7.40 -4.47 -0.07
C ARG A 108 6.72 -3.19 -0.54
N ASP A 109 7.52 -2.20 -0.92
CA ASP A 109 7.02 -0.91 -1.38
C ASP A 109 6.57 -0.95 -2.85
N THR A 110 7.09 -1.90 -3.61
CA THR A 110 6.66 -2.13 -5.00
C THR A 110 5.32 -2.86 -5.06
N TYR A 111 5.08 -3.79 -4.13
CA TYR A 111 3.94 -4.70 -4.11
C TYR A 111 2.58 -3.98 -4.13
N HIS A 112 2.42 -2.95 -3.30
CA HIS A 112 1.14 -2.27 -3.12
C HIS A 112 0.77 -1.33 -4.27
N LEU A 113 1.68 -1.13 -5.23
CA LEU A 113 1.42 -0.34 -6.45
C LEU A 113 0.61 -1.11 -7.50
N ALA A 114 0.22 -2.36 -7.22
CA ALA A 114 -0.38 -3.27 -8.20
C ALA A 114 -1.68 -2.76 -8.83
N ASP A 115 -1.92 -3.22 -10.06
CA ASP A 115 -3.19 -3.10 -10.77
C ASP A 115 -4.14 -4.26 -10.39
N VAL A 116 -3.56 -5.39 -9.99
CA VAL A 116 -4.27 -6.56 -9.45
C VAL A 116 -3.42 -7.26 -8.39
N PHE A 117 -4.07 -7.66 -7.30
CA PHE A 117 -3.50 -8.47 -6.23
C PHE A 117 -3.99 -9.90 -6.38
N VAL A 118 -3.04 -10.82 -6.54
CA VAL A 118 -3.28 -12.24 -6.83
C VAL A 118 -2.99 -13.06 -5.59
N ASP A 119 -3.90 -13.97 -5.26
CA ASP A 119 -3.65 -14.95 -4.20
C ASP A 119 -2.68 -16.03 -4.72
N GLY A 120 -1.46 -16.02 -4.21
CA GLY A 120 -0.39 -16.96 -4.55
C GLY A 120 -0.24 -18.12 -3.56
N ASN A 121 -1.19 -18.32 -2.64
CA ASN A 121 -1.13 -19.42 -1.67
C ASN A 121 -1.32 -20.79 -2.35
N THR A 122 -2.17 -20.90 -3.38
CA THR A 122 -2.28 -22.11 -4.20
C THR A 122 -2.30 -21.79 -5.69
N ARG A 123 -1.99 -22.80 -6.52
CA ARG A 123 -2.11 -22.67 -7.98
C ARG A 123 -3.54 -22.35 -8.41
N GLN A 124 -4.52 -22.97 -7.74
CA GLN A 124 -5.94 -22.79 -8.03
C GLN A 124 -6.42 -21.37 -7.72
N ASP A 125 -6.02 -20.81 -6.58
CA ASP A 125 -6.39 -19.43 -6.19
C ASP A 125 -5.75 -18.39 -7.13
N MET A 126 -4.51 -18.65 -7.54
CA MET A 126 -3.80 -17.83 -8.53
C MET A 126 -4.51 -17.85 -9.88
N ASP A 127 -4.81 -19.04 -10.41
CA ASP A 127 -5.50 -19.21 -11.69
C ASP A 127 -6.89 -18.55 -11.65
N ARG A 128 -7.65 -18.73 -10.56
CA ARG A 128 -8.97 -18.08 -10.35
C ARG A 128 -8.87 -16.56 -10.40
N THR A 129 -7.90 -15.98 -9.70
CA THR A 129 -7.77 -14.52 -9.60
C THR A 129 -7.29 -13.90 -10.91
N ILE A 130 -6.32 -14.53 -11.57
CA ILE A 130 -5.80 -14.09 -12.87
C ILE A 130 -6.86 -14.22 -13.95
N ASP A 131 -7.56 -15.36 -14.05
CA ASP A 131 -8.62 -15.57 -15.05
C ASP A 131 -9.73 -14.52 -14.91
N ARG A 132 -10.19 -14.26 -13.68
CA ARG A 132 -11.18 -13.22 -13.44
C ARG A 132 -10.69 -11.83 -13.83
N PHE A 133 -9.45 -11.49 -13.48
CA PHE A 133 -8.83 -10.22 -13.86
C PHE A 133 -8.77 -10.06 -15.38
N ILE A 134 -8.25 -11.07 -16.10
CA ILE A 134 -8.13 -11.04 -17.56
C ILE A 134 -9.51 -10.92 -18.21
N LYS A 135 -10.52 -11.70 -17.77
CA LYS A 135 -11.89 -11.58 -18.27
C LYS A 135 -12.46 -10.17 -18.06
N GLY A 136 -12.33 -9.63 -16.85
CA GLY A 136 -12.77 -8.26 -16.53
C GLY A 136 -12.05 -7.22 -17.40
N PHE A 137 -10.73 -7.31 -17.48
CA PHE A 137 -9.87 -6.42 -18.25
C PHE A 137 -10.16 -6.48 -19.74
N PHE A 138 -10.61 -7.61 -20.29
CA PHE A 138 -11.01 -7.76 -21.69
C PHE A 138 -12.51 -7.50 -21.94
N GLY A 139 -13.23 -6.91 -20.99
CA GLY A 139 -14.59 -6.43 -21.20
C GLY A 139 -15.68 -7.48 -20.99
N LYS A 140 -15.40 -8.61 -20.33
CA LYS A 140 -16.44 -9.61 -20.00
C LYS A 140 -17.54 -8.96 -19.15
N THR A 141 -18.80 -9.04 -19.58
CA THR A 141 -19.90 -8.21 -19.04
C THR A 141 -20.48 -8.65 -17.70
N ASP A 142 -20.34 -9.93 -17.35
CA ASP A 142 -20.77 -10.55 -16.10
C ASP A 142 -19.70 -10.50 -15.00
N VAL A 143 -18.49 -10.04 -15.32
CA VAL A 143 -17.49 -9.71 -14.30
C VAL A 143 -17.85 -8.36 -13.68
N THR A 144 -18.31 -8.40 -12.44
CA THR A 144 -18.66 -7.25 -11.58
C THR A 144 -17.79 -7.24 -10.31
N PRO A 145 -17.68 -6.11 -9.60
CA PRO A 145 -16.88 -6.03 -8.38
C PRO A 145 -17.28 -7.09 -7.34
N THR A 146 -16.29 -7.66 -6.66
CA THR A 146 -16.53 -8.40 -5.41
C THR A 146 -16.86 -7.43 -4.26
N LYS A 147 -17.36 -7.95 -3.13
CA LYS A 147 -17.55 -7.15 -1.91
C LYS A 147 -16.24 -6.47 -1.48
N ASP A 148 -15.12 -7.20 -1.53
CA ASP A 148 -13.82 -6.66 -1.14
C ASP A 148 -13.33 -5.58 -2.11
N GLU A 149 -13.48 -5.77 -3.42
CA GLU A 149 -13.12 -4.76 -4.43
C GLU A 149 -13.97 -3.49 -4.27
N TYR A 150 -15.26 -3.63 -4.01
CA TYR A 150 -16.15 -2.51 -3.76
C TYR A 150 -15.79 -1.78 -2.46
N GLY A 151 -15.56 -2.53 -1.37
CA GLY A 151 -15.18 -1.99 -0.09
C GLY A 151 -13.85 -1.24 -0.11
N MET A 152 -12.85 -1.83 -0.76
CA MET A 152 -11.54 -1.21 -0.91
C MET A 152 -11.57 0.00 -1.84
N TYR A 153 -12.40 -0.02 -2.90
CA TYR A 153 -12.62 1.17 -3.72
C TYR A 153 -13.30 2.30 -2.94
N ALA A 154 -14.29 1.98 -2.09
CA ALA A 154 -14.92 2.95 -1.20
C ALA A 154 -13.90 3.55 -0.21
N ALA A 155 -13.04 2.73 0.39
CA ALA A 155 -11.96 3.21 1.25
C ALA A 155 -10.98 4.11 0.50
N LYS A 156 -10.54 3.71 -0.70
CA LYS A 156 -9.63 4.54 -1.52
C LYS A 156 -10.30 5.84 -1.99
N SER A 157 -11.58 5.80 -2.34
CA SER A 157 -12.32 7.01 -2.70
C SER A 157 -12.39 8.00 -1.54
N ALA A 158 -12.60 7.50 -0.32
CA ALA A 158 -12.59 8.35 0.87
C ALA A 158 -11.19 8.93 1.16
N SER A 159 -10.12 8.17 0.91
CA SER A 159 -8.73 8.65 1.15
C SER A 159 -8.41 9.94 0.39
N LEU A 160 -8.99 10.12 -0.80
CA LEU A 160 -8.73 11.29 -1.66
C LEU A 160 -9.23 12.61 -1.06
N ARG A 161 -10.04 12.55 0.01
CA ARG A 161 -10.47 13.72 0.79
C ARG A 161 -9.38 14.26 1.72
N SER A 162 -8.44 13.41 2.15
CA SER A 162 -7.42 13.76 3.14
C SER A 162 -6.46 14.82 2.59
N ALA A 163 -6.20 15.85 3.40
CA ALA A 163 -5.14 16.83 3.17
C ALA A 163 -3.96 16.69 4.15
N ASP A 164 -3.80 15.50 4.75
CA ASP A 164 -2.67 15.16 5.63
C ASP A 164 -1.32 15.37 4.94
N LEU A 165 -0.37 15.96 5.66
CA LEU A 165 0.95 16.36 5.13
C LEU A 165 1.86 15.17 4.83
N SER A 166 1.61 14.01 5.42
CA SER A 166 2.41 12.80 5.28
C SER A 166 1.86 11.84 4.23
N ARG A 167 0.56 11.49 4.31
CA ARG A 167 -0.06 10.49 3.42
C ARG A 167 -1.58 10.56 3.39
N GLN A 168 -2.18 10.12 2.29
CA GLN A 168 -3.64 9.97 2.17
C GLN A 168 -4.06 8.52 2.48
N VAL A 169 -4.75 8.33 3.60
CA VAL A 169 -5.30 7.05 4.07
C VAL A 169 -6.82 7.12 4.13
N GLY A 170 -7.48 6.07 3.66
CA GLY A 170 -8.94 5.98 3.68
C GLY A 170 -9.42 4.66 4.26
N ALA A 171 -10.57 4.71 4.90
CA ALA A 171 -11.24 3.56 5.48
C ALA A 171 -12.74 3.56 5.10
N ALA A 172 -13.32 2.38 5.00
CA ALA A 172 -14.75 2.19 4.83
C ALA A 172 -15.21 0.98 5.64
N ILE A 173 -16.33 1.12 6.35
CA ILE A 173 -16.89 0.02 7.15
C ILE A 173 -18.17 -0.43 6.49
N PHE A 174 -18.27 -1.74 6.28
CA PHE A 174 -19.38 -2.40 5.64
C PHE A 174 -20.06 -3.37 6.60
N SER A 175 -21.37 -3.56 6.42
CA SER A 175 -22.09 -4.66 7.04
C SER A 175 -21.63 -6.00 6.43
N ASP A 176 -22.01 -7.11 7.07
CA ASP A 176 -21.78 -8.45 6.51
C ASP A 176 -22.54 -8.69 5.18
N ALA A 177 -23.71 -8.06 5.03
CA ALA A 177 -24.49 -8.11 3.79
C ALA A 177 -23.83 -7.32 2.64
N GLY A 178 -22.92 -6.39 2.94
CA GLY A 178 -22.15 -5.63 1.95
C GLY A 178 -22.68 -4.22 1.70
N GLU A 179 -23.49 -3.67 2.61
CA GLU A 179 -23.86 -2.25 2.60
C GLU A 179 -22.78 -1.39 3.27
N ILE A 180 -22.57 -0.18 2.75
CA ILE A 180 -21.70 0.81 3.40
C ILE A 180 -22.39 1.32 4.67
N ILE A 181 -21.74 1.16 5.82
CA ILE A 181 -22.15 1.76 7.08
C ILE A 181 -21.61 3.19 7.17
N THR A 182 -20.31 3.36 6.93
CA THR A 182 -19.61 4.65 7.02
C THR A 182 -18.31 4.64 6.21
N GLN A 183 -17.72 5.82 6.04
CA GLN A 183 -16.39 6.03 5.46
C GLN A 183 -15.61 7.02 6.31
N GLY A 184 -14.28 6.95 6.24
CA GLY A 184 -13.37 7.85 6.93
C GLY A 184 -12.08 8.07 6.14
N CYS A 185 -11.40 9.17 6.42
CA CYS A 185 -10.02 9.37 5.99
C CYS A 185 -9.25 10.03 7.12
N ASN A 186 -7.92 10.00 7.05
CA ASN A 186 -7.12 10.72 8.02
C ASN A 186 -7.26 12.24 7.78
N GLU A 187 -7.79 12.96 8.75
CA GLU A 187 -7.97 14.41 8.68
C GLU A 187 -8.06 15.04 10.08
N VAL A 188 -7.86 16.36 10.18
CA VAL A 188 -7.98 17.10 11.43
C VAL A 188 -9.45 17.15 11.88
N PRO A 189 -9.77 16.76 13.13
CA PRO A 189 -11.12 16.79 13.67
C PRO A 189 -11.58 18.23 13.99
N LYS A 190 -12.90 18.44 13.95
CA LYS A 190 -13.57 19.69 14.33
C LYS A 190 -14.21 19.60 15.71
N ALA A 191 -14.37 20.74 16.36
CA ALA A 191 -15.24 20.86 17.53
C ALA A 191 -16.67 20.41 17.15
N PHE A 192 -17.34 19.72 18.09
CA PHE A 192 -18.68 19.14 17.90
C PHE A 192 -18.77 17.99 16.88
N GLY A 193 -17.64 17.46 16.41
CA GLY A 193 -17.55 16.23 15.63
C GLY A 193 -17.28 16.41 14.14
N GLY A 194 -16.93 15.31 13.48
CA GLY A 194 -16.47 15.30 12.09
C GLY A 194 -15.06 15.89 11.92
N THR A 195 -14.65 16.08 10.67
CA THR A 195 -13.33 16.61 10.28
C THR A 195 -13.48 17.81 9.36
N TYR A 196 -12.49 18.70 9.30
CA TYR A 196 -12.54 19.86 8.39
C TYR A 196 -12.70 19.43 6.92
N TRP A 197 -13.45 20.22 6.16
CA TRP A 197 -13.60 20.06 4.71
C TRP A 197 -13.03 21.26 3.97
N ASP A 198 -12.69 21.03 2.71
CA ASP A 198 -12.39 22.14 1.82
C ASP A 198 -13.61 23.04 1.64
N GLN A 199 -13.36 24.34 1.46
CA GLN A 199 -14.38 25.41 1.35
C GLN A 199 -15.20 25.72 2.62
N GLU A 200 -15.00 25.02 3.72
CA GLU A 200 -15.59 25.39 5.02
C GLU A 200 -14.73 26.41 5.77
N GLN A 201 -15.37 27.21 6.62
CA GLN A 201 -14.68 28.16 7.51
C GLN A 201 -15.17 28.01 8.97
N PRO A 202 -14.28 28.17 9.97
CA PRO A 202 -12.83 28.32 9.81
C PRO A 202 -12.16 27.01 9.35
N ASP A 203 -11.06 27.13 8.62
CA ASP A 203 -10.27 25.98 8.17
C ASP A 203 -8.94 25.89 8.95
N PHE A 204 -8.90 24.97 9.91
CA PHE A 204 -7.73 24.75 10.75
C PHE A 204 -7.00 23.45 10.40
N ARG A 205 -7.10 22.94 9.17
CA ARG A 205 -6.29 21.79 8.72
C ARG A 205 -4.80 22.12 8.80
N ASP A 206 -3.96 21.12 9.07
CA ASP A 206 -2.50 21.31 9.17
C ASP A 206 -1.92 21.96 7.91
N VAL A 207 -2.41 21.58 6.72
CA VAL A 207 -2.03 22.19 5.44
C VAL A 207 -2.34 23.69 5.35
N LYS A 208 -3.38 24.17 6.05
CA LYS A 208 -3.71 25.61 6.10
C LYS A 208 -2.91 26.35 7.15
N LEU A 209 -2.61 25.70 8.28
CA LEU A 209 -1.74 26.28 9.30
C LEU A 209 -0.26 26.28 8.88
N GLY A 210 0.12 25.45 7.91
CA GLY A 210 1.46 25.45 7.29
C GLY A 210 2.53 24.71 8.09
N TYR A 211 2.16 23.89 9.08
CA TYR A 211 3.12 23.12 9.88
C TYR A 211 2.57 21.76 10.31
N ASP A 212 3.48 20.81 10.54
CA ASP A 212 3.18 19.49 11.11
C ASP A 212 3.48 19.49 12.62
N PRO A 213 2.44 19.47 13.49
CA PRO A 213 2.64 19.48 14.94
C PRO A 213 3.35 18.23 15.46
N ASN A 214 3.19 17.09 14.81
CA ASN A 214 3.81 15.83 15.23
C ASN A 214 5.32 15.87 14.98
N GLU A 215 5.76 16.36 13.83
CA GLU A 215 7.20 16.54 13.53
C GLU A 215 7.86 17.57 14.43
N ALA A 216 7.15 18.64 14.80
CA ALA A 216 7.65 19.63 15.75
C ALA A 216 7.84 19.02 17.15
N LEU A 217 6.84 18.28 17.65
CA LEU A 217 6.89 17.68 18.98
C LEU A 217 7.93 16.56 19.10
N LYS A 218 8.12 15.72 18.06
CA LYS A 218 9.23 14.75 18.03
C LYS A 218 10.59 15.42 18.27
N LYS A 219 10.84 16.52 17.55
CA LYS A 219 12.09 17.27 17.68
C LYS A 219 12.23 17.93 19.05
N GLN A 220 11.12 18.39 19.64
CA GLN A 220 11.13 18.92 21.01
C GLN A 220 11.48 17.84 22.04
N ILE A 221 11.00 16.61 21.89
CA ILE A 221 11.35 15.50 22.80
C ILE A 221 12.84 15.15 22.65
N VAL A 222 13.36 15.08 21.42
CA VAL A 222 14.80 14.86 21.19
C VAL A 222 15.61 16.02 21.77
N LYS A 223 15.13 17.26 21.63
CA LYS A 223 15.75 18.44 22.21
C LYS A 223 15.82 18.36 23.73
N ASP A 224 14.71 18.09 24.42
CA ASP A 224 14.70 17.94 25.89
C ASP A 224 15.69 16.87 26.35
N LEU A 225 15.76 15.73 25.66
CA LEU A 225 16.76 14.69 25.95
C LEU A 225 18.20 15.20 25.79
N VAL A 226 18.50 15.88 24.68
CA VAL A 226 19.85 16.39 24.40
C VAL A 226 20.23 17.52 25.37
N GLU A 227 19.29 18.40 25.74
CA GLU A 227 19.50 19.47 26.73
C GLU A 227 19.91 18.88 28.08
N ARG A 228 19.15 17.89 28.58
CA ARG A 228 19.47 17.20 29.85
C ARG A 228 20.84 16.52 29.82
N LEU A 229 21.19 15.86 28.72
CA LEU A 229 22.49 15.22 28.56
C LEU A 229 23.62 16.27 28.46
N HIS A 230 23.37 17.41 27.82
CA HIS A 230 24.34 18.49 27.72
C HIS A 230 24.62 19.11 29.09
N GLU A 231 23.57 19.45 29.84
CA GLU A 231 23.66 20.00 31.20
C GLU A 231 24.37 19.06 32.17
N ALA A 232 24.17 17.75 32.01
CA ALA A 232 24.86 16.72 32.79
C ALA A 232 26.31 16.46 32.34
N GLY A 233 26.80 17.13 31.29
CA GLY A 233 28.13 16.91 30.74
C GLY A 233 28.33 15.53 30.09
N MET A 234 27.25 14.89 29.64
CA MET A 234 27.25 13.53 29.08
C MET A 234 27.34 13.49 27.55
N LEU A 235 27.39 14.65 26.88
CA LEU A 235 27.62 14.73 25.44
C LEU A 235 29.12 14.74 25.11
N SER A 236 29.51 14.03 24.05
CA SER A 236 30.89 14.03 23.57
C SER A 236 31.28 15.37 22.93
N GLU A 237 32.58 15.65 22.87
CA GLU A 237 33.12 16.85 22.19
C GLU A 237 32.68 16.95 20.72
N THR A 238 32.59 15.80 20.03
CA THR A 238 32.08 15.74 18.66
C THR A 238 30.65 16.26 18.58
N CYS A 239 29.81 15.95 19.56
CA CYS A 239 28.42 16.39 19.60
C CYS A 239 28.32 17.88 19.95
N THR A 240 29.04 18.32 20.99
CA THR A 240 29.02 19.73 21.43
C THR A 240 29.66 20.68 20.42
N SER A 241 30.61 20.21 19.60
CA SER A 241 31.22 21.02 18.53
C SER A 241 30.26 21.34 17.37
N LEU A 242 29.10 20.67 17.28
CA LEU A 242 28.04 21.00 16.31
C LEU A 242 27.31 22.32 16.65
N GLY A 243 27.55 22.88 17.84
CA GLY A 243 27.02 24.18 18.27
C GLY A 243 25.95 24.08 19.37
N PRO A 244 25.06 25.08 19.49
CA PRO A 244 23.97 25.06 20.46
C PRO A 244 23.07 23.84 20.28
N VAL A 245 22.32 23.47 21.32
CA VAL A 245 21.49 22.25 21.31
C VAL A 245 20.54 22.19 20.11
N ASP A 246 19.97 23.32 19.68
CA ASP A 246 19.12 23.38 18.48
C ASP A 246 19.86 22.92 17.21
N SER A 247 21.13 23.32 17.03
CA SER A 247 21.98 22.89 15.92
C SER A 247 22.34 21.41 16.00
N ILE A 248 22.58 20.91 17.22
CA ILE A 248 22.81 19.47 17.48
C ILE A 248 21.59 18.67 17.02
N VAL A 249 20.40 19.00 17.54
CA VAL A 249 19.14 18.31 17.22
C VAL A 249 18.82 18.37 15.73
N ALA A 250 18.98 19.54 15.11
CA ALA A 250 18.77 19.72 13.68
C ALA A 250 19.69 18.82 12.84
N THR A 251 20.95 18.68 13.24
CA THR A 251 21.92 17.80 12.57
C THR A 251 21.59 16.33 12.79
N LEU A 252 21.29 15.94 14.04
CA LEU A 252 21.00 14.55 14.40
C LEU A 252 19.72 14.03 13.74
N THR A 253 18.70 14.87 13.61
CA THR A 253 17.39 14.49 13.04
C THR A 253 17.24 14.84 11.56
N ALA A 254 18.29 15.34 10.91
CA ALA A 254 18.24 15.81 9.53
C ALA A 254 17.79 14.71 8.56
N LYS A 255 16.87 15.07 7.66
CA LYS A 255 16.53 14.29 6.45
C LYS A 255 16.70 15.22 5.25
N LYS A 256 17.83 15.12 4.56
CA LYS A 256 18.09 15.92 3.35
C LYS A 256 17.94 15.03 2.13
N LYS A 257 16.98 15.37 1.27
CA LYS A 257 16.78 14.70 -0.01
C LYS A 257 17.45 15.51 -1.12
N ASP A 258 18.40 14.92 -1.82
CA ASP A 258 19.05 15.49 -2.99
C ASP A 258 18.83 14.60 -4.24
N LYS A 259 19.51 14.92 -5.35
CA LYS A 259 19.40 14.14 -6.61
C LYS A 259 20.08 12.77 -6.52
N GLN A 260 20.93 12.54 -5.52
CA GLN A 260 21.74 11.34 -5.32
C GLN A 260 21.18 10.42 -4.24
N GLY A 261 20.29 10.91 -3.37
CA GLY A 261 19.61 10.10 -2.37
C GLY A 261 19.07 10.91 -1.20
N VAL A 262 18.96 10.27 -0.04
CA VAL A 262 18.60 10.91 1.22
C VAL A 262 19.81 10.81 2.15
N THR A 263 20.44 11.93 2.49
CA THR A 263 21.39 11.99 3.59
C THR A 263 20.62 12.15 4.90
N LYS A 264 20.92 11.27 5.86
CA LYS A 264 20.21 11.16 7.12
C LYS A 264 21.14 11.45 8.29
N GLY A 265 20.67 12.23 9.25
CA GLY A 265 21.32 12.35 10.54
C GLY A 265 21.21 11.04 11.33
N PRO A 266 22.09 10.81 12.33
CA PRO A 266 22.12 9.57 13.10
C PRO A 266 20.79 9.18 13.78
N LEU A 267 19.92 10.14 14.06
CA LEU A 267 18.62 9.94 14.70
C LEU A 267 17.44 10.04 13.73
N ALA A 268 17.67 10.22 12.43
CA ALA A 268 16.60 10.43 11.45
C ALA A 268 15.60 9.26 11.38
N ASP A 269 16.05 8.04 11.63
CA ASP A 269 15.24 6.82 11.64
C ASP A 269 15.15 6.19 13.05
N ALA A 270 15.49 6.95 14.11
CA ALA A 270 15.33 6.47 15.48
C ALA A 270 13.86 6.21 15.82
N ALA A 271 13.58 5.27 16.72
CA ALA A 271 12.20 4.90 17.10
C ALA A 271 11.35 6.08 17.58
N ILE A 272 11.97 7.10 18.20
CA ILE A 272 11.30 8.35 18.60
C ILE A 272 10.73 9.13 17.40
N MET A 273 11.35 9.01 16.22
CA MET A 273 10.89 9.65 14.99
C MET A 273 9.65 8.96 14.39
N ASP A 274 9.26 7.80 14.92
CA ASP A 274 8.10 7.03 14.47
C ASP A 274 6.83 7.28 15.29
N LEU A 275 6.89 8.16 16.29
CA LEU A 275 5.73 8.56 17.08
C LEU A 275 4.66 9.23 16.20
N THR A 276 3.39 8.98 16.52
CA THR A 276 2.23 9.49 15.77
C THR A 276 1.21 10.16 16.66
N GLU A 277 1.37 10.05 17.98
CA GLU A 277 0.43 10.43 19.02
C GLU A 277 0.22 11.94 19.13
N TYR A 278 1.15 12.73 18.61
CA TYR A 278 1.13 14.18 18.68
C TYR A 278 0.52 14.85 17.43
N GLY A 279 0.12 14.06 16.44
CA GLY A 279 -0.62 14.55 15.29
C GLY A 279 -2.01 15.03 15.70
N ARG A 280 -2.46 16.14 15.13
CA ARG A 280 -3.87 16.59 15.30
C ARG A 280 -4.84 15.70 14.54
N ILE A 281 -4.35 15.01 13.52
CA ILE A 281 -5.12 14.21 12.60
C ILE A 281 -5.63 12.94 13.28
N VAL A 282 -6.94 12.70 13.17
CA VAL A 282 -7.50 11.39 13.50
C VAL A 282 -7.24 10.44 12.35
N HIS A 283 -6.85 9.19 12.62
CA HIS A 283 -6.61 8.20 11.57
C HIS A 283 -7.92 7.79 10.86
N ALA A 284 -7.80 7.26 9.65
CA ALA A 284 -8.97 6.94 8.80
C ALA A 284 -9.92 5.93 9.45
N GLU A 285 -9.38 4.90 10.10
CA GLU A 285 -10.12 3.84 10.79
C GLU A 285 -10.89 4.41 11.99
N MET A 286 -10.22 5.23 12.79
CA MET A 286 -10.82 5.91 13.93
C MET A 286 -11.89 6.91 13.48
N CYS A 287 -11.63 7.67 12.42
CA CYS A 287 -12.59 8.60 11.82
C CYS A 287 -13.86 7.86 11.39
N ALA A 288 -13.72 6.73 10.69
CA ALA A 288 -14.84 5.91 10.26
C ALA A 288 -15.67 5.40 11.47
N ILE A 289 -15.02 4.85 12.49
CA ILE A 289 -15.69 4.38 13.71
C ILE A 289 -16.42 5.52 14.44
N CYS A 290 -15.75 6.66 14.64
CA CYS A 290 -16.33 7.84 15.28
C CYS A 290 -17.53 8.39 14.50
N ASP A 291 -17.46 8.41 13.16
CA ASP A 291 -18.57 8.84 12.32
C ASP A 291 -19.77 7.91 12.44
N ALA A 292 -19.56 6.59 12.44
CA ALA A 292 -20.64 5.65 12.67
C ALA A 292 -21.28 5.83 14.06
N ALA A 293 -20.47 5.97 15.11
CA ALA A 293 -20.95 6.19 16.47
C ALA A 293 -21.78 7.49 16.58
N ARG A 294 -21.28 8.59 16.00
CA ARG A 294 -21.96 9.89 15.98
C ARG A 294 -23.29 9.86 15.22
N LEU A 295 -23.38 9.03 14.18
CA LEU A 295 -24.60 8.85 13.38
C LEU A 295 -25.53 7.74 13.91
N GLY A 296 -25.21 7.09 15.03
CA GLY A 296 -26.00 6.00 15.60
C GLY A 296 -26.02 4.73 14.74
N ARG A 297 -24.97 4.48 13.95
CA ARG A 297 -24.85 3.31 13.09
C ARG A 297 -23.95 2.26 13.75
N SER A 298 -24.48 1.06 13.98
CA SER A 298 -23.69 -0.04 14.51
C SER A 298 -22.64 -0.50 13.48
N VAL A 299 -21.39 -0.65 13.93
CA VAL A 299 -20.30 -1.27 13.17
C VAL A 299 -19.99 -2.70 13.63
N LYS A 300 -20.68 -3.18 14.66
CA LYS A 300 -20.47 -4.52 15.23
C LYS A 300 -20.69 -5.60 14.18
N GLY A 301 -19.75 -6.53 14.08
CA GLY A 301 -19.74 -7.61 13.10
C GLY A 301 -19.33 -7.18 11.70
N GLY A 302 -19.09 -5.88 11.47
CA GLY A 302 -18.75 -5.34 10.16
C GLY A 302 -17.35 -5.70 9.68
N THR A 303 -17.11 -5.41 8.40
CA THR A 303 -15.78 -5.47 7.77
C THR A 303 -15.25 -4.06 7.54
N LEU A 304 -14.03 -3.78 8.01
CA LEU A 304 -13.33 -2.52 7.77
C LEU A 304 -12.33 -2.71 6.62
N PHE A 305 -12.49 -1.94 5.56
CA PHE A 305 -11.52 -1.82 4.47
C PHE A 305 -10.63 -0.61 4.74
N CYS A 306 -9.32 -0.75 4.68
CA CYS A 306 -8.38 0.35 4.84
C CYS A 306 -7.31 0.35 3.74
N THR A 307 -6.95 1.51 3.20
CA THR A 307 -5.89 1.59 2.19
C THR A 307 -4.53 1.15 2.73
N THR A 308 -4.33 1.27 4.05
CA THR A 308 -3.07 0.95 4.73
C THR A 308 -3.34 0.10 5.96
N PHE A 309 -2.41 -0.78 6.32
CA PHE A 309 -2.52 -1.64 7.51
C PHE A 309 -2.69 -0.77 8.78
N PRO A 310 -3.71 -1.04 9.62
CA PRO A 310 -3.97 -0.24 10.81
C PRO A 310 -2.83 -0.28 11.84
N CYS A 311 -2.50 0.86 12.43
CA CYS A 311 -1.55 0.90 13.53
C CYS A 311 -2.14 0.26 14.80
N HIS A 312 -1.27 -0.01 15.78
CA HIS A 312 -1.70 -0.55 17.09
C HIS A 312 -2.71 0.36 17.81
N ASN A 313 -2.57 1.69 17.68
CA ASN A 313 -3.53 2.64 18.24
C ASN A 313 -4.92 2.55 17.58
N CYS A 314 -4.99 2.31 16.26
CA CYS A 314 -6.28 2.08 15.59
C CYS A 314 -6.86 0.71 15.94
N THR A 315 -6.00 -0.30 16.07
CA THR A 315 -6.40 -1.69 16.31
C THR A 315 -7.21 -1.85 17.58
N LYS A 316 -6.79 -1.24 18.71
CA LYS A 316 -7.60 -1.26 19.94
C LYS A 316 -9.01 -0.69 19.75
N HIS A 317 -9.21 0.28 18.85
CA HIS A 317 -10.55 0.82 18.54
C HIS A 317 -11.34 -0.10 17.63
N ILE A 318 -10.69 -0.73 16.65
CA ILE A 318 -11.29 -1.76 15.79
C ILE A 318 -11.85 -2.91 16.64
N LEU A 319 -11.03 -3.41 17.59
CA LEU A 319 -11.42 -4.45 18.54
C LEU A 319 -12.60 -3.99 19.41
N ALA A 320 -12.48 -2.83 20.06
CA ALA A 320 -13.51 -2.31 20.96
C ALA A 320 -14.84 -2.00 20.26
N ALA A 321 -14.80 -1.61 18.98
CA ALA A 321 -15.98 -1.36 18.17
C ALA A 321 -16.70 -2.65 17.71
N GLY A 322 -16.08 -3.82 17.92
CA GLY A 322 -16.63 -5.11 17.53
C GLY A 322 -16.57 -5.39 16.03
N ILE A 323 -15.62 -4.78 15.30
CA ILE A 323 -15.33 -5.14 13.90
C ILE A 323 -14.82 -6.57 13.85
N ARG A 324 -15.30 -7.36 12.89
CA ARG A 324 -14.94 -8.79 12.77
C ARG A 324 -13.76 -9.02 11.82
N ARG A 325 -13.64 -8.18 10.80
CA ARG A 325 -12.68 -8.38 9.71
C ARG A 325 -12.10 -7.05 9.24
N VAL A 326 -10.80 -7.04 8.97
CA VAL A 326 -10.07 -5.91 8.40
C VAL A 326 -9.41 -6.37 7.11
N VAL A 327 -9.60 -5.60 6.04
CA VAL A 327 -8.96 -5.84 4.73
C VAL A 327 -8.08 -4.64 4.40
N TYR A 328 -6.80 -4.87 4.07
CA TYR A 328 -5.81 -3.80 3.82
C TYR A 328 -4.97 -4.00 2.55
N ILE A 329 -4.48 -2.92 1.93
CA ILE A 329 -3.54 -2.99 0.78
C ILE A 329 -2.10 -2.79 1.24
N GLU A 330 -1.78 -1.60 1.75
CA GLU A 330 -0.40 -1.21 2.01
C GLU A 330 0.09 -1.78 3.35
N PRO A 331 1.27 -2.41 3.41
CA PRO A 331 1.82 -2.89 4.67
C PRO A 331 2.19 -1.71 5.58
N TYR A 332 2.14 -1.94 6.89
CA TYR A 332 2.65 -0.99 7.89
C TYR A 332 3.63 -1.72 8.83
N PRO A 333 4.89 -1.90 8.42
CA PRO A 333 5.87 -2.74 9.12
C PRO A 333 6.15 -2.32 10.56
N LYS A 334 5.92 -1.04 10.87
CA LYS A 334 6.15 -0.45 12.19
C LYS A 334 5.03 -0.74 13.18
N SER A 335 3.97 -1.44 12.74
CA SER A 335 2.84 -1.76 13.60
C SER A 335 3.21 -2.82 14.63
N ARG A 336 2.88 -2.56 15.90
CA ARG A 336 3.05 -3.51 17.02
C ARG A 336 1.81 -4.36 17.27
N VAL A 337 0.95 -4.55 16.26
CA VAL A 337 -0.33 -5.26 16.42
C VAL A 337 -0.10 -6.70 16.87
N GLN A 338 0.85 -7.42 16.28
CA GLN A 338 1.15 -8.79 16.69
C GLN A 338 1.65 -8.87 18.14
N GLU A 339 2.48 -7.91 18.55
CA GLU A 339 3.06 -7.82 19.90
C GLU A 339 1.99 -7.51 20.95
N LEU A 340 1.09 -6.57 20.65
CA LEU A 340 0.15 -6.00 21.63
C LEU A 340 -1.23 -6.66 21.61
N HIS A 341 -1.63 -7.27 20.49
CA HIS A 341 -2.99 -7.76 20.25
C HIS A 341 -3.01 -9.16 19.58
N GLY A 342 -1.94 -9.95 19.73
CA GLY A 342 -1.84 -11.28 19.10
C GLY A 342 -2.87 -12.30 19.59
N HIS A 343 -3.48 -12.08 20.76
CA HIS A 343 -4.56 -12.91 21.30
C HIS A 343 -5.94 -12.54 20.71
N GLU A 344 -6.12 -11.30 20.26
CA GLU A 344 -7.38 -10.78 19.74
C GLU A 344 -7.40 -10.70 18.21
N VAL A 345 -6.23 -10.69 17.58
CA VAL A 345 -6.05 -10.51 16.13
C VAL A 345 -5.45 -11.77 15.50
N SER A 346 -5.98 -12.14 14.34
CA SER A 346 -5.35 -13.11 13.44
C SER A 346 -4.80 -12.36 12.24
N LEU A 347 -3.48 -12.38 12.04
CA LEU A 347 -2.86 -11.78 10.86
C LEU A 347 -2.90 -12.75 9.68
N GLU A 348 -3.07 -12.21 8.48
CA GLU A 348 -3.00 -12.92 7.20
C GLU A 348 -4.03 -14.07 7.04
N SER A 349 -5.01 -14.15 7.93
CA SER A 349 -6.01 -15.22 7.99
C SER A 349 -7.30 -14.74 8.65
N GLU A 350 -8.41 -15.37 8.26
CA GLU A 350 -9.67 -15.21 8.98
C GLU A 350 -9.74 -16.15 10.19
N SER A 351 -10.51 -15.76 11.20
CA SER A 351 -10.68 -16.55 12.42
C SER A 351 -12.14 -16.45 12.91
N ALA A 352 -12.59 -17.49 13.62
CA ALA A 352 -13.90 -17.53 14.24
C ALA A 352 -13.96 -16.75 15.56
N ASP A 353 -12.83 -16.69 16.28
CA ASP A 353 -12.68 -16.20 17.65
C ASP A 353 -11.90 -14.88 17.76
N ARG A 354 -11.18 -14.49 16.71
CA ARG A 354 -10.32 -13.30 16.62
C ARG A 354 -10.70 -12.43 15.43
N VAL A 355 -10.28 -11.17 15.47
CA VAL A 355 -10.47 -10.24 14.36
C VAL A 355 -9.45 -10.56 13.26
N GLY A 356 -9.93 -10.94 12.08
CA GLY A 356 -9.08 -11.29 10.95
C GLY A 356 -8.55 -10.06 10.23
N PHE A 357 -7.24 -9.88 10.19
CA PHE A 357 -6.55 -8.85 9.40
C PHE A 357 -5.98 -9.51 8.15
N VAL A 358 -6.67 -9.35 7.03
CA VAL A 358 -6.32 -10.01 5.77
C VAL A 358 -5.86 -9.00 4.72
N PRO A 359 -4.89 -9.37 3.87
CA PRO A 359 -4.52 -8.55 2.73
C PRO A 359 -5.66 -8.50 1.70
N PHE A 360 -5.71 -7.42 0.94
CA PHE A 360 -6.62 -7.26 -0.18
C PHE A 360 -6.19 -8.15 -1.36
N ILE A 361 -7.12 -8.95 -1.87
CA ILE A 361 -6.97 -9.76 -3.09
C ILE A 361 -8.06 -9.34 -4.08
N GLY A 362 -7.66 -9.07 -5.32
CA GLY A 362 -8.57 -8.65 -6.38
C GLY A 362 -8.05 -7.47 -7.20
N ILE A 363 -8.95 -6.88 -7.98
CA ILE A 363 -8.69 -5.73 -8.83
C ILE A 363 -8.49 -4.49 -7.96
N SER A 364 -7.35 -3.82 -8.11
CA SER A 364 -7.03 -2.69 -7.23
C SER A 364 -7.96 -1.49 -7.47
N PRO A 365 -8.13 -0.60 -6.47
CA PRO A 365 -8.89 0.63 -6.63
C PRO A 365 -8.44 1.49 -7.82
N PHE A 366 -7.18 1.39 -8.22
CA PHE A 366 -6.63 2.12 -9.36
C PHE A 366 -7.27 1.69 -10.70
N ARG A 367 -7.55 0.38 -10.87
CA ARG A 367 -8.19 -0.17 -12.08
C ARG A 367 -9.70 -0.31 -11.96
N TYR A 368 -10.28 0.01 -10.81
CA TYR A 368 -11.70 -0.24 -10.52
C TYR A 368 -12.62 0.37 -11.58
N ARG A 369 -12.47 1.67 -11.86
CA ARG A 369 -13.27 2.33 -12.89
C ARG A 369 -12.97 1.82 -14.29
N ASP A 370 -11.69 1.61 -14.63
CA ASP A 370 -11.29 1.12 -15.94
C ASP A 370 -11.96 -0.21 -16.29
N ILE A 371 -12.19 -1.09 -15.31
CA ILE A 371 -12.75 -2.43 -15.53
C ILE A 371 -14.26 -2.46 -15.29
N PHE A 372 -14.78 -1.75 -14.29
CA PHE A 372 -16.18 -1.90 -13.88
C PHE A 372 -17.12 -0.82 -14.43
N GLN A 373 -16.59 0.32 -14.90
CA GLN A 373 -17.39 1.33 -15.57
C GLN A 373 -17.70 0.87 -17.01
N LYS A 374 -18.87 0.23 -17.19
CA LYS A 374 -19.32 -0.32 -18.48
C LYS A 374 -20.58 0.39 -18.96
N GLY A 375 -20.70 0.54 -20.28
CA GLY A 375 -21.91 0.99 -20.95
C GLY A 375 -22.98 -0.11 -21.07
N ARG A 376 -23.80 -0.04 -22.12
CA ARG A 376 -24.90 -0.98 -22.40
C ARG A 376 -24.36 -2.42 -22.58
N ARG A 377 -24.96 -3.38 -21.85
CA ARG A 377 -24.60 -4.82 -21.86
C ARG A 377 -25.67 -5.73 -22.49
N LYS A 378 -26.58 -5.14 -23.27
CA LYS A 378 -27.66 -5.85 -23.96
C LYS A 378 -27.56 -5.66 -25.45
N ASN A 379 -27.76 -6.74 -26.19
CA ASN A 379 -27.90 -6.76 -27.64
C ASN A 379 -29.21 -6.04 -28.05
N PRO A 380 -29.40 -5.75 -29.36
CA PRO A 380 -30.63 -5.13 -29.84
C PRO A 380 -31.91 -5.94 -29.52
N ASP A 381 -31.81 -7.27 -29.51
CA ASP A 381 -32.89 -8.21 -29.18
C ASP A 381 -33.21 -8.32 -27.67
N GLY A 382 -32.45 -7.62 -26.82
CA GLY A 382 -32.61 -7.66 -25.37
C GLY A 382 -31.82 -8.75 -24.65
N SER A 383 -31.15 -9.65 -25.37
CA SER A 383 -30.26 -10.66 -24.78
C SER A 383 -29.02 -10.03 -24.16
N ALA A 384 -28.44 -10.69 -23.15
CA ALA A 384 -27.19 -10.24 -22.54
C ALA A 384 -26.02 -10.43 -23.53
N SER A 385 -25.23 -9.37 -23.72
CA SER A 385 -23.99 -9.48 -24.48
C SER A 385 -22.90 -10.06 -23.58
N SER A 386 -22.13 -11.05 -24.05
CA SER A 386 -21.05 -11.68 -23.26
C SER A 386 -19.82 -10.78 -23.07
N TRP A 387 -19.57 -9.89 -24.03
CA TRP A 387 -18.40 -9.02 -24.08
C TRP A 387 -18.82 -7.61 -24.47
N LEU A 388 -18.22 -6.60 -23.84
CA LEU A 388 -18.42 -5.22 -24.23
C LEU A 388 -17.92 -5.03 -25.67
N GLY A 389 -18.81 -4.60 -26.59
CA GLY A 389 -18.47 -4.48 -28.01
C GLY A 389 -18.51 -5.81 -28.80
N GLY A 390 -19.02 -6.90 -28.22
CA GLY A 390 -19.28 -8.17 -28.91
C GLY A 390 -18.10 -9.14 -28.96
N ALA A 391 -16.87 -8.67 -28.75
CA ALA A 391 -15.66 -9.50 -28.72
C ALA A 391 -14.72 -9.09 -27.57
N PRO A 392 -13.83 -9.98 -27.08
CA PRO A 392 -12.85 -9.65 -26.06
C PRO A 392 -11.89 -8.56 -26.56
N ALA A 393 -11.82 -7.45 -25.85
CA ALA A 393 -10.88 -6.36 -26.15
C ALA A 393 -10.44 -5.70 -24.83
N PRO A 394 -9.15 -5.38 -24.66
CA PRO A 394 -8.67 -4.68 -23.47
C PRO A 394 -9.47 -3.40 -23.20
N MET A 395 -9.93 -3.22 -21.97
CA MET A 395 -10.61 -2.03 -21.47
C MET A 395 -9.59 -0.91 -21.19
N LEU A 396 -8.91 -0.50 -22.27
CA LEU A 396 -7.95 0.57 -22.31
C LEU A 396 -8.38 1.53 -23.42
N ASP A 397 -8.24 2.83 -23.18
CA ASP A 397 -8.33 3.79 -24.27
C ASP A 397 -7.04 3.70 -25.10
N PRO A 398 -7.07 3.30 -26.38
CA PRO A 398 -5.87 3.20 -27.20
C PRO A 398 -5.25 4.57 -27.52
N GLY A 399 -5.91 5.69 -27.20
CA GLY A 399 -5.58 7.03 -27.69
C GLY A 399 -4.53 7.86 -26.94
N LEU A 400 -4.00 7.43 -25.78
CA LEU A 400 -3.08 8.27 -24.99
C LEU A 400 -1.78 7.53 -24.63
N GLY A 401 -0.78 7.72 -25.48
CA GLY A 401 0.64 7.66 -25.12
C GLY A 401 1.26 6.26 -25.07
N ALA A 402 1.48 5.66 -26.24
CA ALA A 402 2.77 5.02 -26.47
C ALA A 402 3.51 5.99 -27.41
N TYR A 403 4.38 6.83 -26.86
CA TYR A 403 5.32 7.54 -27.73
C TYR A 403 6.05 6.48 -28.58
N LEU A 404 5.99 6.72 -29.88
CA LEU A 404 6.81 6.14 -30.94
C LEU A 404 8.29 6.13 -30.52
#